data_AF-A0A243QAM5-F1
#
_entry.id   AF-A0A243QAM5-F1
#
_cell.length_a   1.000
_cell.length_b   1.000
_cell.length_c   1.000
_cell.angle_alpha   90.00
_cell.angle_beta   90.00
_cell.angle_gamma   90.00
#
_symmetry.space_group_name_H-M   'P 1'
#
loop_
_entity.id
_entity.type
_entity.pdbx_description
1 polymer ?
#
loop_
_entity_poly.entity_id
_entity_poly.type
_entity_poly.pdbx_seq_one_letter_code
_entity_poly.pdbx_strand_id
1 'polypeptide(L)'
;MMRVGTSGWQYADWRGVLYPPALARRLWLERYGEGFETVENNNTFYRLPARRTFEDWRDRTPDTFVMAVKASRFLTHVKRLKDPEEPVERLLMAAGGLGTKLGPILLQLPPTLTADPGRLGACLRCFPADVRVAVEPRHASWWSDPVREVLSAHGAALCWADRLGRPRTPLWRTADWGYLRFHEGRAAPWPAYGDGALRSWLRRLGEAWDDRCDVHVYFNNDPGGAAVRDAARYAELAAAEGWPVSRTPARAAPAGPATPP
;
A
#
# COMPACT_ATOMS: atom_id res chain seq x y z
N MET A 1 -6.51 4.10 -13.13
CA MET A 1 -6.53 5.12 -12.05
C MET A 1 -5.45 4.80 -11.02
N MET A 2 -4.61 5.78 -10.68
CA MET A 2 -3.56 5.64 -9.66
C MET A 2 -4.09 6.04 -8.29
N ARG A 3 -4.11 5.09 -7.34
CA ARG A 3 -4.51 5.32 -5.96
C ARG A 3 -3.29 5.49 -5.09
N VAL A 4 -3.08 6.71 -4.59
CA VAL A 4 -1.89 7.08 -3.79
C VAL A 4 -2.31 7.32 -2.34
N GLY A 5 -1.66 6.63 -1.41
CA GLY A 5 -1.91 6.77 0.01
C GLY A 5 -0.73 6.34 0.86
N THR A 6 -1.02 6.01 2.12
CA THR A 6 -0.01 5.62 3.12
C THR A 6 -0.29 4.22 3.67
N SER A 7 0.74 3.65 4.30
CA SER A 7 0.76 2.33 4.92
C SER A 7 0.25 2.39 6.36
N GLY A 8 -0.97 2.90 6.54
CA GLY A 8 -1.60 3.16 7.83
C GLY A 8 -2.00 4.62 7.96
N TRP A 9 -2.70 4.95 9.06
CA TRP A 9 -3.15 6.32 9.33
C TRP A 9 -2.97 6.75 10.79
N GLN A 10 -2.50 5.87 11.69
CA GLN A 10 -2.50 6.16 13.13
C GLN A 10 -1.11 6.51 13.65
N TYR A 11 -0.61 7.70 13.31
CA TYR A 11 0.72 8.18 13.69
C TYR A 11 0.67 9.54 14.39
N ALA A 12 1.28 9.64 15.58
CA ALA A 12 1.28 10.88 16.37
C ALA A 12 2.07 12.01 15.69
N ASP A 13 3.17 11.66 15.00
CA ASP A 13 4.03 12.56 14.22
C ASP A 13 3.29 13.32 13.11
N TRP A 14 2.07 12.89 12.76
CA TRP A 14 1.26 13.54 11.73
C TRP A 14 0.44 14.71 12.27
N ARG A 15 0.49 14.98 13.59
CA ARG A 15 -0.04 16.23 14.16
C ARG A 15 0.73 17.43 13.61
N GLY A 16 -0.01 18.45 13.16
CA GLY A 16 0.56 19.60 12.47
C GLY A 16 0.98 19.32 11.02
N VAL A 17 0.82 18.08 10.53
CA VAL A 17 1.03 17.71 9.13
C VAL A 17 -0.30 17.38 8.45
N LEU A 18 -0.98 16.34 8.91
CA LEU A 18 -2.31 15.92 8.44
C LEU A 18 -3.40 16.16 9.49
N TYR A 19 -3.07 15.91 10.76
CA TYR A 19 -4.00 16.04 11.87
C TYR A 19 -3.84 17.41 12.54
N PRO A 20 -4.94 18.15 12.75
CA PRO A 20 -4.90 19.32 13.61
C PRO A 20 -4.31 18.98 15.00
N PRO A 21 -3.52 19.87 15.63
CA PRO A 21 -2.81 19.58 16.87
C PRO A 21 -3.71 19.00 17.98
N ALA A 22 -4.93 19.51 18.13
CA ALA A 22 -5.89 19.09 19.14
C ALA A 22 -6.87 17.98 18.69
N LEU A 23 -6.74 17.43 17.47
CA LEU A 23 -7.71 16.44 16.97
C LEU A 23 -7.64 15.13 17.79
N ALA A 24 -8.78 14.69 18.30
CA ALA A 24 -8.88 13.42 19.02
C ALA A 24 -8.52 12.24 18.11
N ARG A 25 -7.74 11.27 18.62
CA ARG A 25 -7.26 10.11 17.83
C ARG A 25 -8.40 9.31 17.19
N ARG A 26 -9.55 9.24 17.87
CA ARG A 26 -10.73 8.55 17.35
C ARG A 26 -11.27 9.16 16.05
N LEU A 27 -10.93 10.41 15.71
CA LEU A 27 -11.36 11.12 14.51
C LEU A 27 -10.30 11.12 13.39
N TRP A 28 -9.17 10.44 13.59
CA TRP A 28 -8.07 10.47 12.62
C TRP A 28 -8.40 9.77 11.31
N LEU A 29 -9.28 8.75 11.32
CA LEU A 29 -9.67 8.06 10.08
C LEU A 29 -10.50 8.98 9.18
N GLU A 30 -11.45 9.70 9.77
CA GLU A 30 -12.30 10.68 9.09
C GLU A 30 -11.42 11.77 8.48
N ARG A 31 -10.52 12.34 9.30
CA ARG A 31 -9.58 13.36 8.82
C ARG A 31 -8.64 12.83 7.74
N TYR A 32 -8.23 11.56 7.83
CA TYR A 32 -7.44 10.92 6.79
C TYR A 32 -8.24 10.78 5.49
N GLY A 33 -9.48 10.30 5.57
CA GLY A 33 -10.37 10.09 4.41
C GLY A 33 -10.81 11.38 3.71
N GLU A 34 -10.84 12.52 4.42
CA GLU A 34 -11.00 13.84 3.81
C GLU A 34 -9.84 14.14 2.84
N GLY A 35 -8.61 13.79 3.21
CA GLY A 35 -7.41 14.09 2.43
C GLY A 35 -7.03 13.00 1.41
N PHE A 36 -7.13 11.74 1.79
CA PHE A 36 -6.75 10.58 0.96
C PHE A 36 -7.98 9.76 0.58
N GLU A 37 -7.96 9.19 -0.62
CA GLU A 37 -8.98 8.23 -1.08
C GLU A 37 -8.59 6.76 -0.91
N THR A 38 -7.40 6.49 -0.37
CA THR A 38 -6.94 5.12 -0.17
C THR A 38 -6.00 5.00 1.02
N VAL A 39 -6.00 3.83 1.65
CA VAL A 39 -5.01 3.47 2.68
C VAL A 39 -4.68 1.99 2.60
N GLU A 40 -3.43 1.64 2.92
CA GLU A 40 -3.06 0.25 3.21
C GLU A 40 -3.16 0.03 4.72
N ASN A 41 -4.12 -0.79 5.13
CA ASN A 41 -4.32 -1.16 6.52
C ASN A 41 -3.30 -2.22 6.94
N ASN A 42 -2.40 -1.82 7.84
CA ASN A 42 -1.37 -2.67 8.41
C ASN A 42 -1.70 -3.21 9.81
N ASN A 43 -2.78 -2.76 10.45
CA ASN A 43 -3.15 -3.23 11.79
C ASN A 43 -3.51 -4.72 11.79
N THR A 44 -4.17 -5.16 10.71
CA THR A 44 -4.55 -6.54 10.41
C THR A 44 -3.38 -7.53 10.43
N PHE A 45 -2.16 -7.05 10.19
CA PHE A 45 -0.95 -7.85 10.25
C PHE A 45 -0.69 -8.40 11.66
N TYR A 46 -0.89 -7.58 12.70
CA TYR A 46 -0.60 -7.97 14.09
C TYR A 46 -1.79 -8.64 14.77
N ARG A 47 -3.00 -8.12 14.51
CA ARG A 47 -4.25 -8.64 15.03
C ARG A 47 -5.33 -8.42 13.98
N LEU A 48 -6.02 -9.49 13.58
CA LEU A 48 -7.19 -9.37 12.72
C LEU A 48 -8.32 -8.66 13.49
N PRO A 49 -8.78 -7.47 13.07
CA PRO A 49 -9.94 -6.82 13.65
C PRO A 49 -11.20 -7.66 13.42
N ALA A 50 -12.20 -7.48 14.28
CA ALA A 50 -13.51 -8.07 14.04
C ALA A 50 -14.16 -7.42 12.81
N ARG A 51 -15.07 -8.15 12.14
CA ARG A 51 -15.85 -7.65 11.00
C ARG A 51 -16.51 -6.29 11.29
N ARG A 52 -17.10 -6.13 12.48
CA ARG A 52 -17.72 -4.87 12.91
C ARG A 52 -16.74 -3.67 12.87
N THR A 53 -15.46 -3.88 13.16
CA THR A 53 -14.46 -2.82 13.06
C THR A 53 -14.23 -2.38 11.61
N PHE A 54 -14.28 -3.32 10.66
CA PHE A 54 -14.22 -3.00 9.24
C PHE A 54 -15.48 -2.29 8.75
N GLU A 55 -16.66 -2.68 9.24
CA GLU A 55 -17.93 -1.99 8.99
C GLU A 55 -17.90 -0.56 9.55
N ASP A 56 -17.41 -0.37 10.77
CA ASP A 56 -17.22 0.95 11.37
C ASP A 56 -16.26 1.82 10.52
N TRP A 57 -15.17 1.24 9.99
CA TRP A 57 -14.25 1.97 9.10
C TRP A 57 -14.90 2.33 7.75
N ARG A 58 -15.69 1.43 7.18
CA ARG A 58 -16.46 1.68 5.95
C ARG A 58 -17.38 2.89 6.13
N ASP A 59 -18.11 2.93 7.25
CA ASP A 59 -19.14 3.94 7.49
C ASP A 59 -18.54 5.32 7.84
N ARG A 60 -17.28 5.35 8.28
CA ARG A 60 -16.55 6.57 8.69
C ARG A 60 -15.66 7.16 7.59
N THR A 61 -15.64 6.57 6.41
CA THR A 61 -14.83 7.02 5.27
C THR A 61 -15.73 7.40 4.10
N PRO A 62 -15.29 8.29 3.17
CA PRO A 62 -16.08 8.63 1.99
C PRO A 62 -16.42 7.41 1.12
N ASP A 63 -17.46 7.51 0.28
CA ASP A 63 -17.92 6.40 -0.56
C ASP A 63 -16.89 5.93 -1.60
N THR A 64 -16.05 6.85 -2.07
CA THR A 64 -14.96 6.55 -3.02
C THR A 64 -13.72 5.95 -2.36
N PHE A 65 -13.70 5.82 -1.03
CA PHE A 65 -12.53 5.38 -0.29
C PHE A 65 -12.24 3.90 -0.50
N VAL A 66 -10.97 3.55 -0.72
CA VAL A 66 -10.52 2.16 -0.92
C VAL A 66 -9.50 1.79 0.15
N MET A 67 -9.76 0.70 0.87
CA MET A 67 -8.83 0.19 1.88
C MET A 67 -8.17 -1.11 1.40
N ALA A 68 -6.89 -1.05 1.06
CA ALA A 68 -6.09 -2.25 0.89
C ALA A 68 -5.82 -2.87 2.27
N VAL A 69 -5.77 -4.20 2.36
CA VAL A 69 -5.65 -4.91 3.63
C VAL A 69 -4.42 -5.81 3.63
N LYS A 70 -3.50 -5.58 4.57
CA LYS A 70 -2.37 -6.49 4.75
C LYS A 70 -2.81 -7.76 5.47
N ALA A 71 -2.56 -8.92 4.88
CA ALA A 71 -2.91 -10.19 5.50
C ALA A 71 -2.17 -10.40 6.83
N SER A 72 -2.76 -11.20 7.71
CA SER A 72 -2.20 -11.48 9.03
C SER A 72 -0.80 -12.09 8.96
N ARG A 73 0.07 -11.70 9.91
CA ARG A 73 1.35 -12.36 10.16
C ARG A 73 1.19 -13.86 10.38
N PHE A 74 0.04 -14.31 10.88
CA PHE A 74 -0.25 -15.74 11.06
C PHE A 74 -0.14 -16.50 9.74
N LEU A 75 -0.76 -16.02 8.65
CA LEU A 75 -0.70 -16.67 7.34
C LEU A 75 0.71 -16.62 6.74
N THR A 76 1.34 -15.44 6.75
CA THR A 76 2.59 -15.22 5.98
C THR A 76 3.87 -15.57 6.73
N HIS A 77 3.93 -15.38 8.06
CA HIS A 77 5.15 -15.58 8.85
C HIS A 77 5.11 -16.83 9.73
N VAL A 78 3.95 -17.17 10.29
CA VAL A 78 3.82 -18.35 11.18
C VAL A 78 3.56 -19.60 10.35
N LYS A 79 2.44 -19.61 9.62
CA LYS A 79 2.08 -20.71 8.71
C LYS A 79 2.95 -20.76 7.46
N ARG A 80 3.58 -19.63 7.08
CA ARG A 80 4.45 -19.53 5.90
C ARG A 80 3.76 -20.09 4.65
N LEU A 81 2.50 -19.67 4.47
CA LEU A 81 1.59 -20.07 3.38
C LEU A 81 1.11 -21.54 3.41
N LYS A 82 1.38 -22.29 4.49
CA LYS A 82 0.82 -23.64 4.68
C LYS A 82 -0.61 -23.57 5.25
N ASP A 83 -1.44 -24.52 4.85
CA ASP A 83 -2.86 -24.62 5.24
C ASP A 83 -3.59 -23.26 5.13
N PRO A 84 -3.55 -22.61 3.94
CA PRO A 84 -4.02 -21.25 3.77
C PRO A 84 -5.55 -21.07 3.85
N GLU A 85 -6.32 -22.15 3.74
CA GLU A 85 -7.78 -22.14 3.60
C GLU A 85 -8.45 -21.36 4.74
N GLU A 86 -8.23 -21.80 5.98
CA GLU A 86 -8.85 -21.19 7.16
C GLU A 86 -8.36 -19.75 7.42
N PRO A 87 -7.04 -19.43 7.38
CA PRO A 87 -6.59 -18.06 7.56
C PRO A 87 -7.09 -17.09 6.48
N VAL A 88 -7.21 -17.54 5.22
CA VAL A 88 -7.74 -16.74 4.11
C VAL A 88 -9.24 -16.52 4.29
N GLU A 89 -10.01 -17.57 4.56
CA GLU A 89 -11.45 -17.47 4.83
C GLU A 89 -11.73 -16.49 5.98
N ARG A 90 -11.02 -16.64 7.10
CA ARG A 90 -11.16 -15.77 8.27
C ARG A 90 -10.84 -14.30 7.94
N LEU A 91 -9.77 -14.06 7.16
CA LEU A 91 -9.40 -12.71 6.72
C LEU A 91 -10.52 -12.10 5.86
N LEU A 92 -11.01 -12.83 4.86
CA LEU A 92 -12.02 -12.35 3.93
C LEU A 92 -13.37 -12.11 4.62
N MET A 93 -13.77 -13.00 5.55
CA MET A 93 -14.97 -12.82 6.36
C MET A 93 -14.94 -11.55 7.21
N ALA A 94 -13.78 -11.21 7.77
CA ALA A 94 -13.61 -9.98 8.55
C ALA A 94 -13.52 -8.75 7.63
N ALA A 95 -12.62 -8.78 6.65
CA ALA A 95 -12.36 -7.66 5.74
C ALA A 95 -13.56 -7.33 4.83
N GLY A 96 -14.42 -8.32 4.54
CA GLY A 96 -15.68 -8.13 3.82
C GLY A 96 -16.64 -7.14 4.48
N GLY A 97 -16.43 -6.80 5.77
CA GLY A 97 -17.12 -5.68 6.42
C GLY A 97 -16.92 -4.32 5.71
N LEU A 98 -15.84 -4.17 4.94
CA LEU A 98 -15.59 -2.99 4.10
C LEU A 98 -16.54 -2.89 2.90
N GLY A 99 -17.19 -3.99 2.50
CA GLY A 99 -18.06 -4.04 1.32
C GLY A 99 -17.33 -3.55 0.07
N THR A 100 -17.94 -2.61 -0.67
CA THR A 100 -17.40 -2.03 -1.90
C THR A 100 -16.10 -1.24 -1.70
N LYS A 101 -15.74 -0.90 -0.45
CA LYS A 101 -14.49 -0.19 -0.11
C LYS A 101 -13.31 -1.14 0.09
N LEU A 102 -13.51 -2.46 0.01
CA LEU A 102 -12.43 -3.44 0.10
C LEU A 102 -11.51 -3.34 -1.14
N GLY A 103 -10.27 -2.95 -0.91
CA GLY A 103 -9.21 -2.93 -1.92
C GLY A 103 -8.41 -4.23 -1.94
N PRO A 104 -7.23 -4.22 -2.61
CA PRO A 104 -6.37 -5.40 -2.71
C PRO A 104 -5.90 -5.94 -1.35
N ILE A 105 -5.71 -7.25 -1.29
CA ILE A 105 -5.07 -7.92 -0.15
C ILE A 105 -3.56 -8.00 -0.37
N LEU A 106 -2.76 -7.53 0.58
CA LEU A 106 -1.30 -7.63 0.55
C LEU A 106 -0.80 -8.86 1.33
N LEU A 107 -0.15 -9.79 0.63
CA LEU A 107 0.64 -10.90 1.17
C LEU A 107 2.12 -10.51 1.23
N GLN A 108 2.54 -9.88 2.33
CA GLN A 108 3.96 -9.62 2.58
C GLN A 108 4.64 -10.83 3.23
N LEU A 109 5.65 -11.38 2.56
CA LEU A 109 6.37 -12.58 3.01
C LEU A 109 7.67 -12.17 3.74
N PRO A 110 8.05 -12.86 4.82
CA PRO A 110 9.27 -12.52 5.55
C PRO A 110 10.53 -12.83 4.73
N PRO A 111 11.66 -12.15 5.02
CA PRO A 111 12.94 -12.44 4.35
C PRO A 111 13.49 -13.83 4.68
N THR A 112 12.98 -14.49 5.73
CA THR A 112 13.35 -15.87 6.08
C THR A 112 12.53 -16.93 5.35
N LEU A 113 11.55 -16.53 4.54
CA LEU A 113 10.75 -17.45 3.72
C LEU A 113 11.37 -17.59 2.33
N THR A 114 11.97 -18.75 2.08
CA THR A 114 12.44 -19.17 0.76
C THR A 114 11.26 -19.51 -0.16
N ALA A 115 11.45 -19.31 -1.46
CA ALA A 115 10.45 -19.58 -2.47
C ALA A 115 9.97 -21.03 -2.47
N ASP A 116 8.65 -21.15 -2.60
CA ASP A 116 7.94 -22.39 -2.85
C ASP A 116 6.75 -22.02 -3.76
N PRO A 117 6.91 -22.12 -5.09
CA PRO A 117 5.86 -21.76 -6.05
C PRO A 117 4.58 -22.57 -5.84
N GLY A 118 4.70 -23.84 -5.44
CA GLY A 118 3.56 -24.70 -5.17
C GLY A 118 2.72 -24.21 -4.00
N ARG A 119 3.36 -23.82 -2.88
CA ARG A 119 2.67 -23.21 -1.73
C ARG A 119 2.07 -21.84 -2.05
N LEU A 120 2.79 -21.03 -2.82
CA LEU A 120 2.25 -19.74 -3.26
C LEU A 120 0.98 -19.96 -4.09
N GLY A 121 1.01 -20.85 -5.07
CA GLY A 121 -0.15 -21.18 -5.89
C GLY A 121 -1.30 -21.75 -5.08
N ALA A 122 -1.03 -22.64 -4.12
CA ALA A 122 -2.06 -23.16 -3.22
C ALA A 122 -2.74 -22.06 -2.40
N CYS A 123 -1.95 -21.11 -1.85
CA CYS A 123 -2.48 -19.97 -1.12
C CYS A 123 -3.30 -19.03 -2.00
N LEU A 124 -2.82 -18.70 -3.20
CA LEU A 124 -3.52 -17.81 -4.13
C LEU A 124 -4.86 -18.39 -4.59
N ARG A 125 -4.97 -19.71 -4.75
CA ARG A 125 -6.25 -20.38 -5.07
C ARG A 125 -7.33 -20.25 -4.00
N CYS A 126 -6.98 -19.94 -2.75
CA CYS A 126 -7.95 -19.72 -1.69
C CYS A 126 -8.65 -18.36 -1.79
N PHE A 127 -8.13 -17.43 -2.59
CA PHE A 127 -8.77 -16.13 -2.81
C PHE A 127 -9.80 -16.24 -3.94
N PRO A 128 -11.02 -15.71 -3.75
CA PRO A 128 -11.99 -15.57 -4.83
C PRO A 128 -11.44 -14.75 -6.01
N ALA A 129 -11.93 -15.02 -7.21
CA ALA A 129 -11.42 -14.41 -8.45
C ALA A 129 -11.61 -12.88 -8.52
N ASP A 130 -12.59 -12.33 -7.79
CA ASP A 130 -12.86 -10.90 -7.67
C ASP A 130 -11.97 -10.21 -6.61
N VAL A 131 -11.21 -10.96 -5.82
CA VAL A 131 -10.28 -10.42 -4.82
C VAL A 131 -8.89 -10.25 -5.45
N ARG A 132 -8.47 -9.00 -5.61
CA ARG A 132 -7.11 -8.67 -6.03
C ARG A 132 -6.10 -8.96 -4.91
N VAL A 133 -5.03 -9.70 -5.24
CA VAL A 133 -3.95 -10.03 -4.29
C VAL A 133 -2.61 -9.49 -4.78
N ALA A 134 -1.93 -8.71 -3.94
CA ALA A 134 -0.54 -8.30 -4.14
C ALA A 134 0.38 -9.16 -3.27
N VAL A 135 1.52 -9.60 -3.82
CA VAL A 135 2.51 -10.40 -3.08
C VAL A 135 3.82 -9.64 -2.98
N GLU A 136 4.35 -9.46 -1.77
CA GLU A 136 5.65 -8.81 -1.51
C GLU A 136 6.64 -9.83 -0.92
N PRO A 137 7.36 -10.60 -1.76
CA PRO A 137 8.44 -11.45 -1.27
C PRO A 137 9.66 -10.63 -0.84
N ARG A 138 10.37 -11.10 0.18
CA ARG A 138 11.56 -10.41 0.73
C ARG A 138 12.84 -11.24 0.70
N HIS A 139 12.80 -12.40 0.06
CA HIS A 139 13.94 -13.30 -0.10
C HIS A 139 14.30 -13.45 -1.59
N ALA A 140 15.59 -13.52 -1.92
CA ALA A 140 16.04 -13.51 -3.31
C ALA A 140 15.62 -14.75 -4.12
N SER A 141 15.38 -15.89 -3.45
CA SER A 141 14.95 -17.11 -4.15
C SER A 141 13.56 -17.02 -4.79
N TRP A 142 12.77 -15.98 -4.49
CA TRP A 142 11.50 -15.74 -5.16
C TRP A 142 11.64 -15.16 -6.57
N TRP A 143 12.85 -14.74 -6.96
CA TRP A 143 13.11 -14.17 -8.27
C TRP A 143 13.40 -15.27 -9.29
N SER A 144 12.40 -16.10 -9.57
CA SER A 144 12.45 -17.16 -10.59
C SER A 144 11.23 -17.16 -11.50
N ASP A 145 11.38 -17.69 -12.71
CA ASP A 145 10.29 -17.80 -13.69
C ASP A 145 9.09 -18.60 -13.16
N PRO A 146 9.25 -19.74 -12.44
CA PRO A 146 8.12 -20.44 -11.86
C PRO A 146 7.29 -19.59 -10.89
N VAL A 147 7.92 -18.69 -10.11
CA VAL A 147 7.17 -17.76 -9.24
C VAL A 147 6.43 -16.73 -10.08
N ARG A 148 7.08 -16.17 -11.11
CA ARG A 148 6.46 -15.20 -12.02
C ARG A 148 5.24 -15.80 -12.73
N GLU A 149 5.34 -17.05 -13.18
CA GLU A 149 4.25 -17.81 -13.81
C GLU A 149 3.08 -18.01 -12.85
N VAL A 150 3.36 -18.43 -11.59
CA VAL A 150 2.31 -18.59 -10.57
C VAL A 150 1.59 -17.27 -10.31
N LEU A 151 2.30 -16.16 -10.15
CA LEU A 151 1.68 -14.85 -9.95
C LEU A 151 0.80 -14.47 -11.15
N SER A 152 1.32 -14.63 -12.37
CA SER A 152 0.62 -14.27 -13.62
C SER A 152 -0.63 -15.12 -13.85
N ALA A 153 -0.55 -16.43 -13.58
CA ALA A 153 -1.67 -17.35 -13.73
C ALA A 153 -2.84 -17.04 -12.77
N HIS A 154 -2.58 -16.36 -11.65
CA HIS A 154 -3.62 -15.97 -10.68
C HIS A 154 -4.00 -14.49 -10.78
N GLY A 155 -3.45 -13.74 -11.75
CA GLY A 155 -3.65 -12.28 -11.81
C GLY A 155 -3.18 -11.55 -10.55
N ALA A 156 -2.24 -12.15 -9.80
CA ALA A 156 -1.72 -11.61 -8.56
C ALA A 156 -0.56 -10.66 -8.88
N ALA A 157 -0.65 -9.42 -8.39
CA ALA A 157 0.39 -8.43 -8.64
C ALA A 157 1.64 -8.73 -7.80
N LEU A 158 2.81 -8.76 -8.44
CA LEU A 158 4.06 -8.58 -7.71
C LEU A 158 4.05 -7.17 -7.11
N CYS A 159 4.10 -7.07 -5.79
CA CYS A 159 4.31 -5.80 -5.12
C CYS A 159 5.71 -5.30 -5.45
N TRP A 160 5.79 -4.26 -6.28
CA TRP A 160 7.04 -3.53 -6.46
C TRP A 160 7.37 -2.81 -5.16
N ALA A 161 8.62 -2.89 -4.73
CA ALA A 161 9.05 -2.26 -3.49
C ALA A 161 10.26 -1.36 -3.73
N ASP A 162 10.20 -0.16 -3.18
CA ASP A 162 11.32 0.77 -3.12
C ASP A 162 11.95 0.78 -1.73
N ARG A 163 13.29 0.80 -1.70
CA ARG A 163 14.02 1.36 -0.58
C ARG A 163 15.20 2.18 -1.10
N LEU A 164 15.37 3.37 -0.54
CA LEU A 164 16.42 4.33 -0.85
C LEU A 164 16.45 4.76 -2.33
N GLY A 165 15.29 4.81 -2.99
CA GLY A 165 15.16 5.17 -4.40
C GLY A 165 15.55 4.05 -5.37
N ARG A 166 15.63 2.81 -4.89
CA ARG A 166 16.02 1.63 -5.67
C ARG A 166 14.98 0.52 -5.58
N PRO A 167 14.69 -0.17 -6.70
CA PRO A 167 13.89 -1.39 -6.68
C PRO A 167 14.49 -2.45 -5.75
N ARG A 168 13.62 -3.10 -4.98
CA ARG A 168 13.94 -4.26 -4.12
C ARG A 168 13.47 -5.58 -4.70
N THR A 169 12.65 -5.52 -5.74
CA THR A 169 12.09 -6.65 -6.47
C THR A 169 12.42 -6.50 -7.96
N PRO A 170 12.34 -7.58 -8.75
CA PRO A 170 12.16 -7.45 -10.19
C PRO A 170 10.96 -6.56 -10.51
N LEU A 171 11.00 -5.89 -11.66
CA LEU A 171 9.90 -5.04 -12.16
C LEU A 171 8.98 -5.84 -13.07
N TRP A 172 8.56 -7.03 -12.62
CA TRP A 172 7.63 -7.86 -13.39
C TRP A 172 6.22 -7.32 -13.30
N ARG A 173 5.57 -7.16 -14.45
CA ARG A 173 4.12 -7.03 -14.54
C ARG A 173 3.51 -8.42 -14.57
N THR A 174 2.89 -8.83 -13.46
CA THR A 174 2.22 -10.13 -13.31
C THR A 174 0.71 -10.01 -13.21
N ALA A 175 0.16 -8.80 -13.33
CA ALA A 175 -1.27 -8.54 -13.34
C ALA A 175 -1.59 -7.36 -14.27
N ASP A 176 -2.87 -7.22 -14.63
CA ASP A 176 -3.41 -6.08 -15.36
C ASP A 176 -3.55 -4.81 -14.48
N TRP A 177 -3.23 -4.92 -13.19
CA TRP A 177 -3.14 -3.84 -12.21
C TRP A 177 -1.77 -3.86 -11.49
N GLY A 178 -1.41 -2.75 -10.84
CA GLY A 178 -0.11 -2.58 -10.17
C GLY A 178 -0.20 -2.32 -8.67
N TYR A 179 0.86 -2.66 -7.94
CA TYR A 179 1.01 -2.36 -6.50
C TYR A 179 2.46 -1.96 -6.20
N LEU A 180 2.67 -0.76 -5.65
CA LEU A 180 3.97 -0.20 -5.31
C LEU A 180 4.01 0.23 -3.84
N ARG A 181 5.08 -0.16 -3.14
CA ARG A 181 5.32 0.27 -1.76
C ARG A 181 6.65 1.00 -1.63
N PHE A 182 6.59 2.23 -1.15
CA PHE A 182 7.76 3.03 -0.78
C PHE A 182 8.08 2.82 0.70
N HIS A 183 9.27 2.30 1.01
CA HIS A 183 9.63 2.00 2.40
C HIS A 183 10.41 3.11 3.09
N GLU A 184 11.31 3.77 2.36
CA GLU A 184 12.30 4.71 2.95
C GLU A 184 13.04 5.45 1.84
N GLY A 185 13.06 6.79 1.89
CA GLY A 185 13.81 7.62 0.96
C GLY A 185 15.18 8.05 1.50
N ARG A 186 15.96 8.74 0.65
CA ARG A 186 17.31 9.26 0.98
C ARG A 186 17.37 10.77 1.15
N ALA A 187 16.27 11.48 0.91
CA ALA A 187 16.26 12.94 0.95
C ALA A 187 16.23 13.43 2.40
N ALA A 188 16.69 14.66 2.60
CA ALA A 188 16.58 15.35 3.88
C ALA A 188 15.24 16.11 3.95
N PRO A 189 14.54 16.09 5.09
CA PRO A 189 14.83 15.27 6.27
C PRO A 189 14.56 13.78 5.99
N TRP A 190 15.43 12.89 6.50
CA TRP A 190 15.19 11.45 6.43
C TRP A 190 13.89 11.10 7.19
N PRO A 191 13.06 10.15 6.73
CA PRO A 191 13.22 9.25 5.58
C PRO A 191 12.50 9.72 4.29
N ALA A 192 12.51 11.03 3.98
CA ALA A 192 11.77 11.58 2.84
C ALA A 192 12.33 11.16 1.47
N TYR A 193 11.50 11.28 0.44
CA TYR A 193 11.88 11.10 -0.95
C TYR A 193 12.12 12.43 -1.67
N GLY A 194 13.12 12.46 -2.55
CA GLY A 194 13.32 13.57 -3.48
C GLY A 194 12.58 13.32 -4.80
N ASP A 195 12.19 14.40 -5.48
CA ASP A 195 11.44 14.35 -6.74
C ASP A 195 12.08 13.44 -7.80
N GLY A 196 13.42 13.43 -7.91
CA GLY A 196 14.11 12.55 -8.87
C GLY A 196 13.84 11.06 -8.61
N ALA A 197 13.81 10.64 -7.34
CA ALA A 197 13.46 9.27 -6.98
C ALA A 197 11.98 8.98 -7.31
N LEU A 198 11.07 9.88 -6.93
CA LEU A 198 9.64 9.76 -7.19
C LEU A 198 9.33 9.67 -8.70
N ARG A 199 9.86 10.59 -9.51
CA ARG A 199 9.72 10.57 -10.98
C ARG A 199 10.32 9.31 -11.61
N SER A 200 11.45 8.81 -11.09
CA SER A 200 12.02 7.56 -11.58
C SER A 200 11.07 6.37 -11.43
N TRP A 201 10.22 6.37 -10.40
CA TRP A 201 9.20 5.35 -10.21
C TRP A 201 7.95 5.59 -11.05
N LEU A 202 7.52 6.85 -11.24
CA LEU A 202 6.45 7.17 -12.19
C LEU A 202 6.78 6.68 -13.60
N ARG A 203 8.00 6.94 -14.08
CA ARG A 203 8.46 6.41 -15.37
C ARG A 203 8.37 4.88 -15.45
N ARG A 204 8.85 4.17 -14.42
CA ARG A 204 8.77 2.70 -14.38
C ARG A 204 7.32 2.19 -14.39
N LEU A 205 6.42 2.88 -13.70
CA LEU A 205 5.00 2.54 -13.72
C LEU A 205 4.41 2.77 -15.11
N GLY A 206 4.72 3.89 -15.77
CA GLY A 206 4.25 4.18 -17.14
C GLY A 206 4.84 3.29 -18.22
N GLU A 207 6.01 2.70 -18.00
CA GLU A 207 6.57 1.66 -18.87
C GLU A 207 5.82 0.32 -18.73
N ALA A 208 5.21 0.04 -17.58
CA ALA A 208 4.55 -1.23 -17.31
C ALA A 208 3.03 -1.18 -17.46
N TRP A 209 2.38 -0.10 -17.04
CA TRP A 209 0.93 0.09 -17.04
C TRP A 209 0.56 1.39 -17.75
N ASP A 210 -0.56 1.38 -18.47
CA ASP A 210 -1.14 2.59 -19.04
C ASP A 210 -2.06 3.29 -18.01
N ASP A 211 -2.58 4.46 -18.39
CA ASP A 211 -3.47 5.29 -17.58
C ASP A 211 -4.84 4.63 -17.26
N ARG A 212 -5.21 3.60 -18.03
CA ARG A 212 -6.44 2.81 -17.83
C ARG A 212 -6.29 1.74 -16.75
N CYS A 213 -5.07 1.29 -16.47
CA CYS A 213 -4.82 0.31 -15.42
C CYS A 213 -4.96 0.92 -14.02
N ASP A 214 -5.45 0.12 -13.07
CA ASP A 214 -5.41 0.49 -11.66
C ASP A 214 -4.01 0.28 -11.09
N VAL A 215 -3.47 1.28 -10.40
CA VAL A 215 -2.18 1.17 -9.70
C VAL A 215 -2.33 1.66 -8.28
N HIS A 216 -2.00 0.83 -7.30
CA HIS A 216 -2.02 1.17 -5.88
C HIS A 216 -0.61 1.52 -5.41
N VAL A 217 -0.45 2.69 -4.81
CA VAL A 217 0.84 3.22 -4.36
C VAL A 217 0.75 3.61 -2.89
N TYR A 218 1.56 2.99 -2.04
CA TYR A 218 1.55 3.24 -0.60
C TYR A 218 2.92 3.62 -0.06
N PHE A 219 2.95 4.70 0.71
CA PHE A 219 4.14 5.19 1.41
C PHE A 219 4.16 4.68 2.86
N ASN A 220 5.29 4.11 3.28
CA ASN A 220 5.50 3.49 4.60
C ASN A 220 6.68 4.13 5.36
N ASN A 221 7.12 5.32 4.92
CA ASN A 221 8.21 6.09 5.51
C ASN A 221 7.65 7.15 6.49
N ASP A 222 6.93 6.69 7.51
CA ASP A 222 6.07 7.51 8.37
C ASP A 222 6.75 8.57 9.29
N PRO A 223 7.99 8.38 9.79
CA PRO A 223 8.61 9.30 10.75
C PRO A 223 8.52 10.78 10.33
N GLY A 224 8.13 11.63 11.27
CA GLY A 224 7.97 13.08 11.04
C GLY A 224 6.91 13.46 10.00
N GLY A 225 6.04 12.54 9.58
CA GLY A 225 5.02 12.76 8.55
C GLY A 225 5.56 12.75 7.11
N ALA A 226 6.73 12.15 6.86
CA ALA A 226 7.31 12.07 5.52
C ALA A 226 6.40 11.32 4.54
N ALA A 227 5.82 10.17 4.93
CA ALA A 227 4.88 9.42 4.09
C ALA A 227 3.70 10.26 3.56
N VAL A 228 3.11 11.14 4.38
CA VAL A 228 2.00 12.02 3.96
C VAL A 228 2.46 13.01 2.90
N ARG A 229 3.60 13.67 3.14
CA ARG A 229 4.16 14.68 2.21
C ARG A 229 4.62 14.06 0.91
N ASP A 230 5.29 12.92 0.98
CA ASP A 230 5.79 12.21 -0.18
C ASP A 230 4.65 11.62 -1.02
N ALA A 231 3.59 11.10 -0.38
CA ALA A 231 2.38 10.65 -1.08
C ALA A 231 1.69 11.80 -1.83
N ALA A 232 1.48 12.94 -1.17
CA ALA A 232 0.93 14.13 -1.82
C ALA A 232 1.82 14.62 -2.96
N ARG A 233 3.15 14.65 -2.76
CA ARG A 233 4.10 15.04 -3.81
C ARG A 233 4.09 14.08 -4.98
N TYR A 234 4.01 12.77 -4.73
CA TYR A 234 3.94 11.77 -5.78
C TYR A 234 2.69 11.93 -6.63
N ALA A 235 1.54 12.19 -6.00
CA ALA A 235 0.29 12.44 -6.70
C ALA A 235 0.33 13.72 -7.56
N GLU A 236 0.93 14.81 -7.06
CA GLU A 236 1.16 16.03 -7.86
C GLU A 236 2.02 15.76 -9.10
N LEU A 237 3.13 15.03 -8.93
CA LEU A 237 4.03 14.68 -10.01
C LEU A 237 3.34 13.79 -11.06
N ALA A 238 2.56 12.81 -10.60
CA ALA A 238 1.80 11.91 -11.46
C ALA A 238 0.73 12.66 -12.26
N ALA A 239 -0.04 13.54 -11.62
CA ALA A 239 -1.06 14.36 -12.27
C ALA A 239 -0.44 15.31 -13.32
N ALA A 240 0.72 15.91 -13.02
CA ALA A 240 1.47 16.72 -13.98
C ALA A 240 1.98 15.94 -15.19
N GLU A 241 2.14 14.62 -15.07
CA GLU A 241 2.50 13.70 -16.16
C GLU A 241 1.26 13.07 -16.82
N GLY A 242 0.04 13.54 -16.51
CA GLY A 242 -1.20 13.14 -17.16
C GLY A 242 -1.89 11.91 -16.56
N TRP A 243 -1.40 11.38 -15.44
CA TRP A 243 -2.06 10.25 -14.78
C TRP A 243 -3.39 10.67 -14.15
N PRO A 244 -4.44 9.85 -14.25
CA PRO A 244 -5.60 9.97 -13.37
C PRO A 244 -5.18 9.50 -11.96
N VAL A 245 -5.22 10.40 -10.98
CA VAL A 245 -4.74 10.15 -9.61
C VAL A 245 -5.83 10.42 -8.58
N SER A 246 -5.92 9.56 -7.55
CA SER A 246 -6.87 9.70 -6.44
C SER A 246 -6.57 10.92 -5.59
N ARG A 247 -7.59 11.41 -4.86
CA ARG A 247 -7.40 12.55 -3.95
C ARG A 247 -6.27 12.28 -2.94
N THR A 248 -5.40 13.26 -2.78
CA THR A 248 -4.39 13.35 -1.72
C THR A 248 -4.47 14.73 -1.05
N PRO A 249 -3.99 14.91 0.20
CA PRO A 249 -3.99 16.20 0.87
C PRO A 249 -3.22 17.24 0.06
N ALA A 250 -3.73 18.47 0.02
CA ALA A 250 -2.97 19.59 -0.52
C ALA A 250 -1.69 19.79 0.31
N ARG A 251 -0.56 20.04 -0.35
CA ARG A 251 0.66 20.44 0.36
C ARG A 251 0.43 21.81 1.00
N ALA A 252 0.81 21.94 2.28
CA ALA A 252 1.02 23.25 2.85
C ALA A 252 2.09 23.96 1.99
N ALA A 253 1.82 25.21 1.58
CA ALA A 253 2.83 26.03 0.92
C ALA A 253 4.10 26.04 1.79
N PRO A 254 5.30 25.98 1.18
CA PRO A 254 6.52 26.11 1.97
C PRO A 254 6.41 27.39 2.79
N ALA A 255 6.66 27.30 4.10
CA ALA A 255 6.82 28.49 4.91
C ALA A 255 7.87 29.36 4.20
N GLY A 256 7.48 30.58 3.84
CA GLY A 256 8.40 31.53 3.23
C GLY A 256 9.67 31.66 4.08
N PRO A 257 10.81 32.04 3.49
CA PRO A 257 12.05 32.18 4.25
C PRO A 257 11.77 33.04 5.48
N ALA A 258 12.05 32.49 6.65
CA ALA A 258 11.95 33.24 7.89
C ALA A 258 12.83 34.47 7.74
N THR A 259 12.21 35.66 7.76
CA THR A 259 12.95 36.92 7.78
C THR A 259 13.78 36.91 9.07
N PRO A 260 15.12 36.93 8.99
CA PRO A 260 15.93 37.08 10.20
C PRO A 260 15.65 38.44 10.84
N PRO A 261 15.81 38.57 12.17
CA PRO A 261 15.57 39.80 12.92
C PRO A 261 16.48 40.95 12.48
#